data_AF-A0A942NL14-F1
#
_entry.id   AF-A0A942NL14-F1
#
_cell.length_a   1.000
_cell.length_b   1.000
_cell.length_c   1.000
_cell.angle_alpha   90.00
_cell.angle_beta   90.00
_cell.angle_gamma   90.00
#
_symmetry.space_group_name_H-M   'P 1'
#
loop_
_entity.id
_entity.type
_entity.pdbx_description
1 polymer ?
#
loop_
_entity_poly.entity_id
_entity_poly.type
_entity_poly.pdbx_seq_one_letter_code
_entity_poly.pdbx_strand_id
1 'polypeptide(L)'
;MKIHKNIDLKKLNIISFATFQSVLFALIGLVLGIIYSIGGFLVDCLVSLNLLEAENMNTPGLSYGTILALGAIIGMPIIAAIIGFALGILEALLYNIFVKCFHLSPQDLFK
;
A
#
# COMPACT_ATOMS: atom_id res chain seq x y z
N MET A 1 -23.08 -34.94 3.19
CA MET A 1 -22.19 -34.69 4.35
C MET A 1 -21.95 -33.19 4.46
N LYS A 2 -22.72 -32.47 5.29
CA LYS A 2 -22.56 -31.01 5.48
C LYS A 2 -21.45 -30.77 6.49
N ILE A 3 -20.32 -30.24 6.04
CA ILE A 3 -19.23 -29.81 6.92
C ILE A 3 -19.67 -28.49 7.56
N HIS A 4 -20.26 -28.57 8.75
CA HIS A 4 -20.53 -27.40 9.59
C HIS A 4 -19.20 -26.90 10.16
N LYS A 5 -18.52 -26.03 9.43
CA LYS A 5 -17.39 -25.26 9.95
C LYS A 5 -17.98 -24.18 10.87
N ASN A 6 -17.95 -24.40 12.18
CA ASN A 6 -18.26 -23.37 13.16
C ASN A 6 -17.15 -22.30 13.07
N ILE A 7 -17.43 -21.22 12.33
CA ILE A 7 -16.55 -20.05 12.28
C ILE A 7 -16.90 -19.21 13.50
N ASP A 8 -16.25 -19.44 14.63
CA ASP A 8 -16.31 -18.47 15.74
C ASP A 8 -15.69 -17.16 15.25
N LEU A 9 -16.49 -16.08 15.24
CA LEU A 9 -16.04 -14.73 14.92
C LEU A 9 -15.14 -14.22 16.05
N LYS A 10 -13.86 -14.65 16.03
CA LYS A 10 -12.85 -14.16 16.96
C LYS A 10 -12.56 -12.69 16.69
N LYS A 11 -12.44 -11.93 17.77
CA LYS A 11 -11.91 -10.55 17.73
C LYS A 11 -10.60 -10.55 16.95
N LEU A 12 -10.50 -9.58 16.05
CA LEU A 12 -9.32 -9.43 15.23
C LEU A 12 -8.23 -8.76 16.07
N ASN A 13 -7.05 -9.37 16.11
CA ASN A 13 -5.90 -8.74 16.77
C ASN A 13 -5.45 -7.55 15.92
N ILE A 14 -5.64 -6.35 16.46
CA ILE A 14 -5.39 -5.07 15.78
C ILE A 14 -3.93 -4.98 15.33
N ILE A 15 -2.99 -5.36 16.19
CA ILE A 15 -1.55 -5.23 15.90
C ILE A 15 -1.12 -6.23 14.83
N SER A 16 -1.58 -7.49 14.93
CA SER A 16 -1.24 -8.51 13.93
C SER A 16 -1.78 -8.16 12.55
N PHE A 17 -3.01 -7.65 12.48
CA PHE A 17 -3.62 -7.23 11.22
C PHE A 17 -2.97 -5.98 10.64
N ALA A 18 -2.70 -4.96 11.47
CA ALA A 18 -1.99 -3.76 11.04
C ALA A 18 -0.59 -4.07 10.51
N THR A 19 0.13 -5.00 11.15
CA THR A 19 1.44 -5.47 10.67
C THR A 19 1.32 -6.18 9.32
N PHE A 20 0.32 -7.05 9.15
CA PHE A 20 0.06 -7.70 7.86
C PHE A 20 -0.25 -6.67 6.76
N GLN A 21 -1.15 -5.71 7.03
CA GLN A 21 -1.52 -4.67 6.09
C GLN A 21 -0.32 -3.79 5.71
N SER A 22 0.53 -3.46 6.69
CA SER A 22 1.76 -2.71 6.47
C SER A 22 2.70 -3.42 5.50
N VAL A 23 2.94 -4.72 5.68
CA VAL A 23 3.78 -5.52 4.77
C VAL A 23 3.18 -5.60 3.37
N LEU A 24 1.86 -5.80 3.28
CA LEU A 24 1.17 -5.86 1.99
C LEU A 24 1.27 -4.54 1.22
N PHE A 25 1.06 -3.41 1.91
CA PHE A 25 1.22 -2.09 1.30
C PHE A 25 2.68 -1.77 1.00
N ALA A 26 3.65 -2.21 1.81
CA ALA A 26 5.06 -2.07 1.51
C ALA A 26 5.43 -2.73 0.17
N LEU A 27 4.91 -3.94 -0.08
CA LEU A 27 5.10 -4.65 -1.34
C LEU A 27 4.45 -3.92 -2.52
N ILE A 28 3.24 -3.40 -2.35
CA ILE A 28 2.57 -2.57 -3.37
C ILE A 28 3.40 -1.30 -3.63
N GLY A 29 3.85 -0.63 -2.57
CA GLY A 29 4.71 0.55 -2.65
C GLY A 29 6.04 0.27 -3.33
N LEU A 30 6.62 -0.92 -3.14
CA LEU A 30 7.82 -1.36 -3.85
C LEU A 30 7.56 -1.50 -5.35
N VAL A 31 6.46 -2.15 -5.75
CA VAL A 31 6.09 -2.28 -7.17
C VAL A 31 5.88 -0.90 -7.79
N LEU A 32 5.16 0.00 -7.11
CA LEU A 32 4.97 1.38 -7.56
C LEU A 32 6.30 2.16 -7.63
N GLY A 33 7.18 1.96 -6.65
CA GLY A 33 8.51 2.56 -6.62
C GLY A 33 9.39 2.10 -7.79
N ILE A 34 9.33 0.82 -8.16
CA ILE A 34 10.03 0.27 -9.34
C ILE A 34 9.50 0.94 -10.62
N ILE A 35 8.17 0.99 -10.79
CA ILE A 35 7.55 1.62 -11.97
C ILE A 35 7.93 3.10 -12.06
N TYR A 36 7.84 3.82 -10.95
CA TYR A 36 8.18 5.24 -10.87
C TYR A 36 9.67 5.48 -11.14
N SER A 37 10.54 4.64 -10.60
CA SER A 37 11.99 4.76 -10.78
C SER A 37 12.41 4.57 -12.23
N ILE A 38 11.89 3.53 -12.90
CA ILE A 38 12.17 3.27 -14.31
C ILE A 38 11.59 4.38 -15.18
N GLY A 39 10.34 4.78 -14.92
CA GLY A 39 9.69 5.87 -15.65
C GLY A 39 10.43 7.20 -15.51
N GLY A 40 10.77 7.58 -14.27
CA GLY A 40 11.50 8.81 -13.96
C GLY A 40 12.90 8.83 -14.59
N PHE A 41 13.63 7.72 -14.52
CA PHE A 41 14.95 7.60 -15.18
C PHE A 41 14.85 7.78 -16.70
N LEU A 42 13.82 7.19 -17.33
CA LEU A 42 13.62 7.32 -18.77
C LEU A 42 13.31 8.78 -19.16
N VAL A 43 12.43 9.44 -18.40
CA VAL A 43 12.08 10.86 -18.62
C VAL A 43 13.31 11.75 -18.43
N ASP A 44 14.09 11.52 -17.38
CA ASP A 44 15.32 12.29 -17.15
C ASP A 44 16.34 12.14 -18.27
N CYS A 45 16.48 10.92 -18.81
CA CYS A 45 17.37 10.66 -19.93
C CYS A 45 16.90 11.39 -21.20
N LEU A 46 15.59 11.38 -21.50
CA LEU A 46 15.00 12.09 -22.63
C LEU A 46 15.13 13.62 -22.50
N VAL A 47 14.96 14.16 -21.29
CA VAL A 47 15.16 15.60 -21.00
C VAL A 47 16.63 15.98 -21.18
N SER A 48 17.57 15.17 -20.69
CA SER A 48 19.00 15.44 -20.87
C SER A 48 19.50 15.30 -22.31
N LEU A 49 18.81 14.51 -23.13
CA LEU A 49 19.06 14.45 -24.58
C LEU A 49 18.41 15.62 -25.36
N ASN A 50 17.77 16.57 -24.68
CA ASN A 50 16.98 17.66 -25.27
C ASN A 50 15.86 17.17 -26.19
N LEU A 51 15.37 15.94 -25.98
CA LEU A 51 14.21 15.38 -26.70
C LEU A 51 12.88 15.76 -26.05
N LEU A 52 12.92 16.16 -24.78
CA LEU A 52 11.80 16.67 -24.00
C LEU A 52 12.22 17.95 -23.28
N GLU A 53 11.29 18.90 -23.15
CA GLU A 53 11.54 20.16 -22.44
C GLU A 53 11.46 19.95 -20.92
N ALA A 54 12.51 20.38 -20.22
CA ALA A 54 12.62 20.29 -18.76
C ALA A 54 11.48 21.04 -18.03
N GLU A 55 11.01 22.15 -18.61
CA GLU A 55 9.91 22.95 -18.06
C GLU A 55 8.58 22.19 -18.05
N ASN A 56 8.30 21.39 -19.09
CA ASN A 56 7.08 20.59 -19.18
C ASN A 56 7.12 19.36 -18.27
N MET A 57 8.31 18.81 -18.03
CA MET A 57 8.51 17.58 -17.27
C MET A 57 8.86 17.81 -15.79
N ASN A 58 8.98 19.07 -15.35
CA ASN A 58 9.31 19.44 -13.97
C ASN A 58 10.55 18.72 -13.40
N THR A 59 11.52 18.38 -14.26
CA THR A 59 12.75 17.71 -13.87
C THR A 59 13.95 18.38 -14.53
N PRO A 60 15.06 18.61 -13.81
CA PRO A 60 16.29 19.13 -14.40
C PRO A 60 17.03 18.10 -15.29
N GLY A 61 16.41 16.94 -15.58
CA GLY A 61 17.04 15.84 -16.32
C GLY A 61 17.95 14.99 -15.42
N LEU A 62 18.98 14.39 -16.02
CA LEU A 62 19.97 13.50 -15.40
C LEU A 62 20.78 14.23 -14.31
N SER A 63 20.18 14.38 -13.13
CA SER A 63 20.74 15.02 -11.94
C SER A 63 19.81 14.69 -10.75
N TYR A 64 19.22 15.71 -10.11
CA TYR A 64 18.28 15.56 -9.00
C TYR A 64 17.03 14.74 -9.35
N GLY A 65 16.55 14.80 -10.60
CA GLY A 65 15.42 13.98 -11.05
C GLY A 65 15.70 12.49 -10.86
N THR A 66 16.92 12.06 -11.19
CA THR A 66 17.28 10.65 -11.17
C THR A 66 17.52 10.16 -9.75
N ILE A 67 18.05 11.02 -8.88
CA ILE A 67 18.18 10.74 -7.45
C ILE A 67 16.79 10.53 -6.83
N LEU A 68 15.81 11.37 -7.20
CA LEU A 68 14.42 11.23 -6.73
C LEU A 68 13.74 9.97 -7.31
N ALA A 69 13.95 9.70 -8.60
CA ALA A 69 13.41 8.51 -9.27
C ALA A 69 13.94 7.22 -8.63
N LEU A 70 15.25 7.10 -8.42
CA LEU A 70 15.86 5.95 -7.73
C LEU A 70 15.47 5.92 -6.24
N GLY A 71 15.35 7.09 -5.61
CA GLY A 71 14.88 7.22 -4.24
C GLY A 71 13.48 6.68 -4.02
N ALA A 72 12.61 6.69 -5.06
CA ALA A 72 11.26 6.15 -4.97
C ALA A 72 11.22 4.63 -4.72
N ILE A 73 12.27 3.88 -5.08
CA ILE A 73 12.38 2.44 -4.76
C ILE A 73 12.35 2.20 -3.24
N ILE A 74 12.85 3.16 -2.46
CA ILE A 74 12.87 3.09 -0.99
C ILE A 74 11.72 3.91 -0.40
N GLY A 75 11.51 5.13 -0.91
CA GLY A 75 10.52 6.07 -0.39
C GLY A 75 9.09 5.55 -0.50
N MET A 76 8.70 5.02 -1.66
CA MET A 76 7.34 4.52 -1.88
C MET A 76 6.98 3.32 -0.99
N PRO A 77 7.83 2.27 -0.83
CA PRO A 77 7.54 1.19 0.11
C PRO A 77 7.40 1.69 1.55
N ILE A 78 8.25 2.60 2.02
CA ILE A 78 8.19 3.12 3.40
C ILE A 78 6.88 3.89 3.63
N ILE A 79 6.55 4.82 2.73
CA ILE A 79 5.32 5.61 2.84
C ILE A 79 4.09 4.69 2.78
N ALA A 80 4.07 3.75 1.84
CA ALA A 80 2.98 2.80 1.72
C ALA A 80 2.86 1.90 2.96
N ALA A 81 3.98 1.43 3.53
CA ALA A 81 3.98 0.62 4.75
C ALA A 81 3.36 1.36 5.94
N ILE A 82 3.66 2.65 6.11
CA ILE A 82 3.10 3.50 7.17
C ILE A 82 1.59 3.68 6.96
N ILE A 83 1.17 3.98 5.74
CA ILE A 83 -0.25 4.13 5.38
C ILE A 83 -1.00 2.80 5.60
N GLY A 84 -0.44 1.69 5.14
CA GLY A 84 -1.01 0.36 5.32
C GLY A 84 -1.14 0.00 6.80
N PHE A 85 -0.13 0.31 7.63
CA PHE A 85 -0.23 0.10 9.07
C PHE A 85 -1.39 0.90 9.69
N ALA A 86 -1.50 2.19 9.36
CA ALA A 86 -2.57 3.05 9.86
C ALA A 86 -3.95 2.58 9.42
N LEU A 87 -4.11 2.21 8.14
CA LEU A 87 -5.34 1.64 7.61
C LEU A 87 -5.68 0.32 8.28
N GLY A 88 -4.70 -0.56 8.51
CA GLY A 88 -4.93 -1.82 9.20
C GLY A 88 -5.39 -1.64 10.65
N ILE A 89 -4.88 -0.64 11.37
CA ILE A 89 -5.42 -0.29 12.71
C ILE A 89 -6.89 0.12 12.59
N LEU A 90 -7.18 1.03 11.65
CA LEU A 90 -8.52 1.57 11.44
C LEU A 90 -9.53 0.46 11.08
N GLU A 91 -9.17 -0.39 10.11
CA GLU A 91 -9.99 -1.52 9.67
C GLU A 91 -10.22 -2.55 10.79
N ALA A 92 -9.18 -2.89 11.56
CA ALA A 92 -9.33 -3.81 12.68
C ALA A 92 -10.21 -3.25 13.80
N LEU A 93 -10.14 -1.94 14.07
CA LEU A 93 -11.02 -1.26 15.01
C LEU A 93 -12.48 -1.28 14.51
N LEU A 94 -12.71 -0.91 13.25
CA LEU A 94 -14.02 -0.94 12.60
C LEU A 94 -14.63 -2.34 12.64
N TYR A 95 -13.86 -3.37 12.30
CA TYR A 95 -14.30 -4.76 12.36
C TYR A 95 -14.70 -5.17 13.79
N ASN A 96 -13.87 -4.86 14.79
CA ASN A 96 -14.16 -5.19 16.18
C ASN A 96 -15.39 -4.46 16.73
N ILE A 97 -15.60 -3.20 16.33
CA ILE A 97 -16.80 -2.42 16.66
C ILE A 97 -18.03 -3.04 15.99
N PHE A 98 -17.93 -3.37 14.70
CA PHE A 98 -19.01 -3.96 13.92
C PHE A 98 -19.49 -5.30 14.51
N VAL A 99 -18.55 -6.21 14.80
CA VAL A 99 -18.87 -7.50 15.44
C VAL A 99 -19.53 -7.31 16.81
N LYS A 100 -19.09 -6.31 17.58
CA LYS A 100 -19.68 -5.99 18.89
C LYS A 100 -21.09 -5.40 18.76
N CYS A 101 -21.30 -4.47 17.82
CA CYS A 101 -22.56 -3.72 17.69
C CYS A 101 -23.70 -4.61 17.21
N PHE A 102 -23.42 -5.51 16.26
CA PHE A 102 -24.46 -6.33 15.65
C PHE A 102 -24.68 -7.69 16.33
N HIS A 103 -23.96 -8.01 17.42
CA HIS A 103 -24.00 -9.35 18.05
C HIS A 103 -24.00 -10.48 17.01
N LEU A 104 -23.28 -10.28 15.90
CA LEU A 104 -23.36 -11.15 14.74
C LEU A 104 -22.97 -12.55 15.17
N SER A 105 -23.95 -13.44 15.17
CA SER A 105 -23.71 -14.86 15.31
C SER A 105 -23.35 -15.40 13.92
N PRO A 106 -22.44 -16.37 13.78
CA PRO A 106 -21.95 -16.84 12.47
C PRO A 106 -23.05 -17.29 11.50
N GLN A 107 -24.24 -17.58 12.04
CA GLN A 107 -25.44 -18.04 11.36
C GLN A 107 -26.28 -16.92 10.69
N ASP A 108 -25.98 -15.64 10.95
CA ASP A 108 -26.66 -14.49 10.32
C ASP A 108 -25.97 -13.99 9.04
N LEU A 109 -24.70 -14.33 8.82
CA LEU A 109 -23.89 -13.90 7.67
C LEU A 109 -24.02 -14.81 6.44
N PHE A 110 -24.55 -16.03 6.59
CA PHE A 110 -24.65 -17.03 5.52
C PHE A 110 -26.10 -17.45 5.21
N LYS A 111 -27.07 -16.60 5.54
CA LYS A 111 -28.43 -16.72 5.00
C LYS A 111 -28.52 -16.08 3.61
#